data_AF-A0A0G4NEU5-F1
#
_entry.id   AF-A0A0G4NEU5-F1
#
_cell.length_a   1.000
_cell.length_b   1.000
_cell.length_c   1.000
_cell.angle_alpha   90.00
_cell.angle_beta   90.00
_cell.angle_gamma   90.00
#
_symmetry.space_group_name_H-M   'P 1'
#
loop_
_entity.id
_entity.type
_entity.pdbx_description
1 polymer ?
#
loop_
_entity_poly.entity_id
_entity_poly.type
_entity_poly.pdbx_seq_one_letter_code
_entity_poly.pdbx_strand_id
1 'polypeptide(L)'
;MNFKDWDKDTKPRYLVVNADEGEPGTCKDREIMRKDPHKLIEGCLVAGRAMNATAAYIYIRGEFYHEAAVLQTAINEAYKDGLIGKNACGSGYDFDVYVHRGAGAYVCGEETSLIESLEGKPGKPRLKPPFPAAVGLFGCPSTVANVETIA
;
A
#
# COMPACT_ATOMS: atom_id res chain seq x y z
N MET A 1 -9.53 -5.43 10.92
CA MET A 1 -10.44 -5.19 12.07
C MET A 1 -9.63 -4.58 13.20
N ASN A 2 -10.10 -3.47 13.74
CA ASN A 2 -9.39 -2.77 14.81
C ASN A 2 -9.51 -3.55 16.14
N PHE A 3 -8.41 -3.68 16.86
CA PHE A 3 -8.40 -4.33 18.17
C PHE A 3 -8.99 -3.40 19.25
N LYS A 4 -9.25 -3.93 20.45
CA LYS A 4 -9.78 -3.14 21.57
C LYS A 4 -8.81 -2.01 21.93
N ASP A 5 -9.32 -0.79 22.15
CA ASP A 5 -8.53 0.43 22.46
C ASP A 5 -7.62 0.94 21.33
N TRP A 6 -7.90 0.57 20.06
CA TRP A 6 -7.16 1.03 18.89
C TRP A 6 -7.12 2.57 18.74
N ASP A 7 -8.15 3.23 19.24
CA ASP A 7 -8.36 4.68 19.25
C ASP A 7 -7.45 5.41 20.25
N LYS A 8 -6.89 4.68 21.21
CA LYS A 8 -5.89 5.18 22.18
C LYS A 8 -4.46 5.02 21.67
N ASP A 9 -4.24 4.21 20.64
CA ASP A 9 -2.94 4.04 20.01
C ASP A 9 -2.66 5.25 19.11
N THR A 10 -1.69 6.06 19.51
CA THR A 10 -1.30 7.29 18.80
C THR A 10 -0.39 7.01 17.60
N LYS A 11 -0.02 5.75 17.36
CA LYS A 11 0.78 5.39 16.20
C LYS A 11 -0.01 5.61 14.91
N PRO A 12 0.66 6.10 13.84
CA PRO A 12 0.06 6.09 12.51
C PRO A 12 -0.27 4.66 12.10
N ARG A 13 -1.23 4.51 11.21
CA ARG A 13 -1.63 3.21 10.67
C ARG A 13 -1.39 3.22 9.18
N TYR A 14 -0.94 2.11 8.62
CA TYR A 14 -0.58 2.07 7.21
C TYR A 14 -1.39 1.02 6.44
N LEU A 15 -1.84 1.42 5.27
CA LEU A 15 -2.23 0.48 4.24
C LEU A 15 -0.99 0.15 3.42
N VAL A 16 -0.75 -1.12 3.15
CA VAL A 16 0.30 -1.56 2.25
C VAL A 16 -0.35 -2.34 1.13
N VAL A 17 -0.21 -1.85 -0.09
CA VAL A 17 -0.75 -2.50 -1.28
C VAL A 17 0.35 -3.35 -1.90
N ASN A 18 0.13 -4.66 -1.96
CA ASN A 18 1.02 -5.60 -2.59
C ASN A 18 0.76 -5.64 -4.10
N ALA A 19 1.67 -5.03 -4.86
CA ALA A 19 1.69 -4.97 -6.31
C ALA A 19 2.97 -5.60 -6.90
N ASP A 20 3.54 -6.59 -6.22
CA ASP A 20 4.73 -7.32 -6.68
C ASP A 20 4.40 -8.33 -7.79
N GLU A 21 3.19 -8.92 -7.80
CA GLU A 21 2.70 -9.87 -8.83
C GLU A 21 3.82 -10.79 -9.38
N GLY A 22 4.53 -11.46 -8.46
CA GLY A 22 5.68 -12.31 -8.78
C GLY A 22 5.33 -13.64 -9.45
N GLU A 23 4.07 -14.08 -9.31
CA GLU A 23 3.60 -15.42 -9.66
C GLU A 23 3.55 -15.65 -11.19
N PRO A 24 4.22 -16.69 -11.73
CA PRO A 24 4.18 -17.02 -13.14
C PRO A 24 2.76 -17.14 -13.70
N GLY A 25 2.47 -16.39 -14.75
CA GLY A 25 1.16 -16.39 -15.42
C GLY A 25 0.15 -15.38 -14.86
N THR A 26 0.47 -14.68 -13.77
CA THR A 26 -0.40 -13.63 -13.21
C THR A 26 -0.04 -12.27 -13.81
N CYS A 27 -1.04 -11.55 -14.33
CA CYS A 27 -0.86 -10.21 -14.91
C CYS A 27 -2.05 -9.26 -14.67
N LYS A 28 -2.95 -9.64 -13.76
CA LYS A 28 -4.17 -8.90 -13.43
C LYS A 28 -3.86 -7.59 -12.71
N ASP A 29 -2.89 -7.59 -11.78
CA ASP A 29 -2.51 -6.41 -10.99
C ASP A 29 -1.81 -5.39 -11.91
N ARG A 30 -0.98 -5.89 -12.83
CA ARG A 30 -0.37 -5.09 -13.90
C ARG A 30 -1.40 -4.36 -14.76
N GLU A 31 -2.51 -5.01 -15.13
CA GLU A 31 -3.57 -4.36 -15.92
C GLU A 31 -4.23 -3.22 -15.16
N ILE A 32 -4.55 -3.42 -13.88
CA ILE A 32 -5.18 -2.40 -13.03
C ILE A 32 -4.27 -1.18 -12.95
N MET A 33 -2.99 -1.38 -12.60
CA MET A 33 -2.04 -0.27 -12.43
C MET A 33 -1.80 0.54 -13.71
N ARG A 34 -1.86 -0.09 -14.89
CA ARG A 34 -1.52 0.58 -16.16
C ARG A 34 -2.73 1.19 -16.88
N LYS A 35 -3.92 0.60 -16.72
CA LYS A 35 -5.14 1.03 -17.44
C LYS A 35 -6.10 1.83 -16.58
N ASP A 36 -6.13 1.55 -15.28
CA ASP A 36 -7.09 2.16 -14.35
C ASP A 36 -6.42 2.50 -12.99
N PRO A 37 -5.34 3.30 -12.98
CA PRO A 37 -4.60 3.61 -11.75
C PRO A 37 -5.43 4.43 -10.75
N HIS A 38 -6.36 5.25 -11.24
CA HIS A 38 -7.23 6.08 -10.39
C HIS A 38 -8.18 5.24 -9.55
N LYS A 39 -8.69 4.13 -10.09
CA LYS A 39 -9.47 3.15 -9.31
C LYS A 39 -8.68 2.58 -8.14
N LEU A 40 -7.41 2.23 -8.35
CA LEU A 40 -6.55 1.76 -7.26
C LEU A 40 -6.31 2.85 -6.20
N ILE A 41 -6.11 4.11 -6.62
CA ILE A 41 -5.90 5.24 -5.71
C ILE A 41 -7.16 5.51 -4.87
N GLU A 42 -8.34 5.52 -5.49
CA GLU A 42 -9.63 5.62 -4.78
C GLU A 42 -9.82 4.46 -3.80
N GLY A 43 -9.55 3.24 -4.24
CA GLY A 43 -9.55 2.05 -3.41
C GLY A 43 -8.65 2.18 -2.17
N CYS A 44 -7.45 2.72 -2.36
CA CYS A 44 -6.53 3.01 -1.25
C CYS A 44 -7.14 3.99 -0.24
N LEU A 45 -7.79 5.06 -0.72
CA LEU A 45 -8.45 6.05 0.14
C LEU A 45 -9.61 5.43 0.92
N VAL A 46 -10.46 4.64 0.26
CA VAL A 46 -11.62 3.99 0.89
C VAL A 46 -11.18 2.96 1.92
N ALA A 47 -10.26 2.06 1.55
CA ALA A 47 -9.72 1.06 2.47
C ALA A 47 -8.95 1.72 3.63
N GLY A 48 -8.17 2.77 3.32
CA GLY A 48 -7.46 3.57 4.30
C GLY A 48 -8.42 4.16 5.32
N ARG A 49 -9.51 4.78 4.86
CA ARG A 49 -10.54 5.36 5.73
C ARG A 49 -11.21 4.31 6.61
N ALA A 50 -11.51 3.13 6.06
CA ALA A 50 -12.13 2.03 6.81
C ALA A 50 -11.24 1.49 7.94
N MET A 51 -9.93 1.59 7.79
CA MET A 51 -8.94 1.12 8.78
C MET A 51 -8.28 2.25 9.58
N ASN A 52 -8.67 3.51 9.32
CA ASN A 52 -8.02 4.72 9.82
C ASN A 52 -6.51 4.75 9.57
N ALA A 53 -6.10 4.34 8.38
CA ALA A 53 -4.72 4.54 7.92
C ALA A 53 -4.42 6.03 7.72
N THR A 54 -3.17 6.44 7.85
CA THR A 54 -2.72 7.80 7.53
C THR A 54 -2.07 7.87 6.16
N ALA A 55 -1.58 6.73 5.66
CA ALA A 55 -1.03 6.62 4.32
C ALA A 55 -1.18 5.20 3.74
N ALA A 56 -1.17 5.13 2.41
CA ALA A 56 -0.98 3.92 1.65
C ALA A 56 0.43 3.86 1.03
N TYR A 57 1.08 2.70 1.14
CA TYR A 57 2.31 2.38 0.43
C TYR A 57 2.02 1.29 -0.60
N ILE A 58 2.07 1.66 -1.88
CA ILE A 58 1.94 0.73 -2.99
C ILE A 58 3.32 0.17 -3.31
N TYR A 59 3.56 -1.08 -2.92
CA TYR A 59 4.81 -1.78 -3.23
C TYR A 59 4.69 -2.44 -4.59
N ILE A 60 5.21 -1.77 -5.61
CA ILE A 60 5.18 -2.26 -6.99
C ILE A 60 6.43 -3.05 -7.32
N ARG A 61 6.26 -4.14 -8.07
CA ARG A 61 7.36 -4.95 -8.60
C ARG A 61 8.43 -4.09 -9.27
N GLY A 62 9.70 -4.41 -9.07
CA GLY A 62 10.82 -3.66 -9.64
C GLY A 62 10.80 -3.60 -11.17
N GLU A 63 10.40 -4.68 -11.82
CA GLU A 63 10.31 -4.84 -13.27
C GLU A 63 9.16 -4.03 -13.90
N PHE A 64 8.15 -3.63 -13.13
CA PHE A 64 7.00 -2.84 -13.57
C PHE A 64 7.31 -1.34 -13.57
N TYR A 65 8.39 -0.95 -14.26
CA TYR A 65 8.82 0.45 -14.32
C TYR A 65 7.78 1.36 -15.00
N HIS A 66 7.21 0.91 -16.12
CA HIS A 66 6.24 1.72 -16.86
C HIS A 66 4.96 1.91 -16.05
N GLU A 67 4.47 0.84 -15.43
CA GLU A 67 3.28 0.84 -14.59
C GLU A 67 3.49 1.72 -13.34
N ALA A 68 4.69 1.70 -12.74
CA ALA A 68 5.04 2.61 -11.65
C ALA A 68 4.99 4.08 -12.09
N ALA A 69 5.46 4.41 -13.30
CA ALA A 69 5.44 5.77 -13.82
C ALA A 69 4.00 6.26 -14.12
N VAL A 70 3.16 5.38 -14.69
CA VAL A 70 1.73 5.66 -14.90
C VAL A 70 1.03 5.90 -13.58
N LEU A 71 1.24 5.02 -12.59
CA LEU A 71 0.64 5.15 -11.26
C LEU A 71 1.13 6.42 -10.54
N GLN A 72 2.42 6.75 -10.62
CA GLN A 72 2.94 8.00 -10.04
C GLN A 72 2.32 9.24 -10.70
N THR A 73 2.07 9.20 -12.01
CA THR A 73 1.38 10.29 -12.72
C THR A 73 -0.05 10.45 -12.21
N ALA A 74 -0.79 9.35 -12.09
CA ALA A 74 -2.15 9.37 -11.54
C ALA A 74 -2.20 9.83 -10.07
N ILE A 75 -1.22 9.44 -9.25
CA ILE A 75 -1.07 9.94 -7.87
C ILE A 75 -0.89 11.46 -7.89
N ASN A 76 -0.01 11.99 -8.74
CA ASN A 76 0.22 13.43 -8.85
C ASN A 76 -1.04 14.19 -9.29
N GLU A 77 -1.81 13.63 -10.23
CA GLU A 77 -3.12 14.17 -10.66
C GLU A 77 -4.11 14.19 -9.48
N ALA A 78 -4.23 13.09 -8.74
CA ALA A 78 -5.12 12.99 -7.59
C ALA A 78 -4.75 13.97 -6.46
N TYR A 79 -3.45 14.19 -6.22
CA TYR A 79 -2.98 15.23 -5.29
C TYR A 79 -3.33 16.63 -5.78
N LYS A 80 -3.12 16.90 -7.08
CA LYS A 80 -3.41 18.21 -7.68
C LYS A 80 -4.90 18.57 -7.59
N ASP A 81 -5.77 17.58 -7.74
CA ASP A 81 -7.22 17.75 -7.67
C ASP A 81 -7.76 17.66 -6.22
N GLY A 82 -6.89 17.45 -5.23
CA GLY A 82 -7.26 17.40 -3.81
C GLY A 82 -8.05 16.14 -3.42
N LEU A 83 -7.96 15.07 -4.21
CA LEU A 83 -8.62 13.79 -3.94
C LEU A 83 -7.88 13.00 -2.84
N ILE A 84 -6.56 13.14 -2.77
CA ILE A 84 -5.70 12.56 -1.74
C ILE A 84 -4.78 13.64 -1.15
N GLY A 85 -4.07 13.28 -0.09
CA GLY A 85 -3.24 14.19 0.70
C GLY A 85 -4.01 14.82 1.85
N LYS A 86 -3.70 16.07 2.15
CA LYS A 86 -4.36 16.82 3.22
C LYS A 86 -5.82 17.08 2.86
N ASN A 87 -6.74 16.78 3.77
CA ASN A 87 -8.17 16.94 3.56
C ASN A 87 -8.67 16.23 2.27
N ALA A 88 -8.33 14.95 2.13
CA ALA A 88 -8.67 14.11 0.99
C ALA A 88 -10.18 14.20 0.66
N CYS A 89 -10.48 14.53 -0.60
CA CYS A 89 -11.85 14.76 -1.10
C CYS A 89 -12.65 15.81 -0.30
N GLY A 90 -12.00 16.75 0.40
CA GLY A 90 -12.67 17.75 1.23
C GLY A 90 -13.37 17.18 2.47
N SER A 91 -13.01 15.97 2.90
CA SER A 91 -13.73 15.20 3.94
C SER A 91 -13.26 15.43 5.38
N GLY A 92 -12.18 16.19 5.58
CA GLY A 92 -11.49 16.38 6.86
C GLY A 92 -10.52 15.25 7.23
N TYR A 93 -10.28 14.31 6.32
CA TYR A 93 -9.38 13.17 6.51
C TYR A 93 -8.08 13.36 5.73
N ASP A 94 -6.95 13.27 6.43
CA ASP A 94 -5.63 13.35 5.80
C ASP A 94 -5.16 11.94 5.40
N PHE A 95 -4.84 11.74 4.13
CA PHE A 95 -4.44 10.44 3.61
C PHE A 95 -3.48 10.53 2.43
N ASP A 96 -2.24 10.12 2.64
CA ASP A 96 -1.20 10.14 1.62
C ASP A 96 -1.08 8.81 0.85
N VAL A 97 -0.64 8.86 -0.40
CA VAL A 97 -0.37 7.66 -1.22
C VAL A 97 1.04 7.74 -1.77
N TYR A 98 1.84 6.72 -1.47
CA TYR A 98 3.22 6.58 -1.91
C TYR A 98 3.39 5.35 -2.78
N VAL A 99 4.19 5.45 -3.84
CA VAL A 99 4.64 4.28 -4.61
C VAL A 99 6.07 3.94 -4.21
N HIS A 100 6.34 2.67 -3.97
CA HIS A 100 7.68 2.15 -3.69
C HIS A 100 7.97 1.01 -4.63
N ARG A 101 9.08 1.09 -5.35
CA ARG A 101 9.49 0.05 -6.30
C ARG A 101 10.40 -0.97 -5.62
N GLY A 102 10.05 -2.24 -5.73
CA GLY A 102 10.91 -3.36 -5.33
C GLY A 102 12.13 -3.51 -6.25
N ALA A 103 12.90 -4.58 -5.99
CA ALA A 103 14.16 -4.85 -6.69
C ALA A 103 14.23 -6.25 -7.33
N GLY A 104 13.08 -6.81 -7.75
CA GLY A 104 13.01 -8.07 -8.49
C GLY A 104 13.13 -9.34 -7.64
N ALA A 105 12.64 -9.30 -6.40
CA ALA A 105 12.69 -10.42 -5.48
C ALA A 105 11.29 -11.00 -5.25
N TYR A 106 11.01 -12.17 -5.83
CA TYR A 106 9.72 -12.88 -5.67
C TYR A 106 9.31 -13.06 -4.20
N VAL A 107 10.28 -13.30 -3.32
CA VAL A 107 10.02 -13.44 -1.87
C VAL A 107 9.42 -12.17 -1.24
N CYS A 108 9.66 -10.99 -1.83
CA CYS A 108 9.04 -9.74 -1.38
C CYS A 108 7.55 -9.65 -1.69
N GLY A 109 6.97 -10.62 -2.41
CA GLY A 109 5.51 -10.77 -2.53
C GLY A 109 4.85 -11.34 -1.28
N GLU A 110 5.60 -11.90 -0.32
CA GLU A 110 5.05 -12.32 0.99
C GLU A 110 4.83 -11.11 1.90
N GLU A 111 3.71 -11.10 2.62
CA GLU A 111 3.24 -9.99 3.46
C GLU A 111 4.32 -9.34 4.36
N THR A 112 5.06 -10.15 5.12
CA THR A 112 6.07 -9.65 6.08
C THR A 112 7.41 -9.34 5.41
N SER A 113 7.79 -10.10 4.37
CA SER A 113 8.94 -9.77 3.53
C SER A 113 8.79 -8.45 2.81
N LEU A 114 7.57 -8.15 2.32
CA LEU A 114 7.23 -6.89 1.68
C LEU A 114 7.46 -5.72 2.64
N ILE A 115 6.99 -5.86 3.88
CA ILE A 115 7.19 -4.87 4.94
C ILE A 115 8.69 -4.65 5.21
N GLU A 116 9.48 -5.72 5.34
CA GLU A 116 10.93 -5.60 5.55
C GLU A 116 11.62 -4.91 4.36
N SER A 117 11.20 -5.23 3.13
CA SER A 117 11.72 -4.57 1.93
C SER A 117 11.36 -3.08 1.89
N LEU A 118 10.13 -2.70 2.27
CA LEU A 118 9.70 -1.29 2.37
C LEU A 118 10.51 -0.53 3.43
N GLU A 119 10.90 -1.20 4.50
CA GLU A 119 11.78 -0.64 5.55
C GLU A 119 13.25 -0.51 5.12
N GLY A 120 13.59 -0.91 3.88
CA GLY A 120 14.96 -0.85 3.35
C GLY A 120 15.86 -1.98 3.84
N LYS A 121 15.29 -3.04 4.43
CA LYS A 121 16.02 -4.24 4.85
C LYS A 121 15.94 -5.32 3.77
N PRO A 122 16.77 -6.38 3.86
CA PRO A 122 16.57 -7.55 3.02
C PRO A 122 15.15 -8.11 3.21
N GLY A 123 14.45 -8.44 2.12
CA GLY A 123 13.07 -8.96 2.12
C GLY A 123 12.92 -10.38 2.68
N LYS A 124 13.38 -10.59 3.92
CA LYS A 124 13.26 -11.84 4.66
C LYS A 124 11.97 -11.81 5.48
N PRO A 125 11.16 -12.89 5.46
CA PRO A 125 9.91 -12.88 6.21
C PRO A 125 10.16 -12.73 7.71
N ARG A 126 9.25 -12.05 8.40
CA ARG A 126 9.22 -12.02 9.87
C ARG A 126 8.51 -13.28 10.39
N LEU A 127 8.94 -13.76 11.55
CA LEU A 127 8.20 -14.80 12.26
C LEU A 127 6.85 -14.24 12.73
N LYS A 128 5.78 -14.98 12.48
CA LYS A 128 4.45 -14.73 13.06
C LYS A 128 4.34 -15.57 14.35
N PRO A 129 4.00 -15.00 15.52
CA PRO A 129 3.77 -13.58 15.83
C PRO A 129 5.07 -12.77 16.02
N PRO A 130 5.02 -11.41 15.87
CA PRO A 130 3.83 -10.55 15.78
C PRO A 130 3.23 -10.44 14.38
N PHE A 131 1.90 -10.27 14.31
CA PHE A 131 1.17 -10.04 13.06
C PHE A 131 1.30 -8.57 12.59
N PRO A 132 1.28 -8.29 11.28
CA PRO A 132 1.36 -6.92 10.74
C PRO A 132 0.28 -5.97 11.25
N ALA A 133 -0.92 -6.49 11.51
CA ALA A 133 -2.02 -5.73 12.09
C ALA A 133 -1.70 -5.13 13.48
N ALA A 134 -0.71 -5.68 14.18
CA ALA A 134 -0.19 -5.14 15.44
C ALA A 134 1.16 -4.44 15.23
N VAL A 135 2.11 -5.10 14.57
CA VAL A 135 3.48 -4.60 14.35
C VAL A 135 3.89 -4.88 12.91
N GLY A 136 3.51 -3.97 12.01
CA GLY A 136 3.79 -4.04 10.59
C GLY A 136 4.88 -3.05 10.17
N LEU A 137 4.57 -2.24 9.16
CA LEU A 137 5.46 -1.24 8.58
C LEU A 137 5.90 -0.21 9.63
N PHE A 138 7.21 -0.04 9.78
CA PHE A 138 7.84 0.86 10.76
C PHE A 138 7.41 0.57 12.21
N GLY A 139 7.06 -0.69 12.51
CA GLY A 139 6.54 -1.08 13.83
C GLY A 139 5.15 -0.52 14.17
N CYS A 140 4.42 -0.05 13.15
CA CYS A 140 3.09 0.50 13.24
C CYS A 140 2.03 -0.51 12.75
N PRO A 141 0.78 -0.43 13.23
CA PRO A 141 -0.30 -1.29 12.75
C PRO A 141 -0.48 -1.13 11.23
N SER A 142 -0.31 -2.23 10.49
CA SER A 142 -0.37 -2.21 9.04
C SER A 142 -1.19 -3.37 8.50
N THR A 143 -1.93 -3.12 7.43
CA THR A 143 -2.64 -4.17 6.70
C THR A 143 -2.05 -4.27 5.30
N VAL A 144 -1.64 -5.47 4.91
CA VAL A 144 -1.21 -5.76 3.54
C VAL A 144 -2.37 -6.35 2.77
N ALA A 145 -2.69 -5.78 1.60
CA ALA A 145 -3.74 -6.27 0.72
C ALA A 145 -3.26 -6.24 -0.74
N ASN A 146 -3.74 -7.16 -1.58
CA ASN A 146 -3.40 -7.20 -3.00
C ASN A 146 -4.12 -6.08 -3.78
N VAL A 147 -3.55 -5.67 -4.92
CA VAL A 147 -4.11 -4.64 -5.82
C VAL A 147 -5.59 -4.89 -6.13
N GLU A 148 -5.94 -6.10 -6.57
CA GLU A 148 -7.31 -6.44 -6.98
C GLU A 148 -8.32 -6.40 -5.84
N THR A 149 -7.87 -6.60 -4.59
CA THR A 149 -8.75 -6.49 -3.41
C THR A 149 -9.03 -5.04 -3.03
N ILE A 150 -8.13 -4.13 -3.40
CA ILE A 150 -8.23 -2.70 -3.07
C ILE A 150 -8.93 -1.91 -4.18
N ALA A 151 -8.64 -2.24 -5.44
CA ALA A 151 -9.20 -1.60 -6.63
C ALA A 151 -10.68 -1.96 -6.88
#